data_AF-A0A060CSE4-F1
#
_entry.id   AF-A0A060CSE4-F1
#
_cell.length_a   1.000
_cell.length_b   1.000
_cell.length_c   1.000
_cell.angle_alpha   90.00
_cell.angle_beta   90.00
_cell.angle_gamma   90.00
#
_symmetry.space_group_name_H-M   'P 1'
#
loop_
_entity.id
_entity.type
_entity.pdbx_description
1 polymer ?
#
loop_
_entity_poly.entity_id
_entity_poly.type
_entity_poly.pdbx_seq_one_letter_code
_entity_poly.pdbx_strand_id
1 'polypeptide(L)' 'MAAAEFHVAVNGDDAQAGTAAAPFATVQRAETAASPGDTVWIHGGTYRLRESQIARNPRGRAWV' A
#
# COMPACT_ATOMS: atom_id res chain seq x y z
N MET A 1 -6.40 -3.65 22.35
CA MET A 1 -6.62 -3.06 21.03
C MET A 1 -6.47 -4.17 20.01
N ALA A 2 -7.52 -4.47 19.24
CA ALA A 2 -7.42 -5.47 18.18
C ALA A 2 -6.62 -4.86 17.03
N ALA A 3 -5.66 -5.62 16.49
CA ALA A 3 -4.96 -5.26 15.25
C ALA A 3 -5.99 -5.23 14.12
N ALA A 4 -6.02 -4.15 13.35
CA ALA A 4 -6.83 -4.07 12.14
C ALA A 4 -6.11 -4.78 10.99
N GLU A 5 -6.90 -5.44 10.14
CA GLU A 5 -6.41 -6.08 8.93
C GLU A 5 -6.90 -5.30 7.72
N PHE A 6 -5.95 -4.77 6.95
CA PHE A 6 -6.24 -4.05 5.70
C PHE A 6 -5.89 -4.92 4.51
N HIS A 7 -6.69 -4.87 3.46
CA HIS A 7 -6.48 -5.60 2.22
C HIS A 7 -6.28 -4.64 1.05
N VAL A 8 -5.28 -4.91 0.22
CA VAL A 8 -4.97 -4.14 -0.99
C VAL A 8 -5.07 -5.07 -2.18
N ALA A 9 -5.84 -4.71 -3.20
CA ALA A 9 -6.03 -5.50 -4.42
C ALA A 9 -5.94 -4.59 -5.65
N VAL A 10 -5.40 -5.11 -6.76
CA VAL A 10 -5.27 -4.33 -8.01
C VAL A 10 -6.63 -3.88 -8.57
N ASN A 11 -7.69 -4.64 -8.29
CA ASN A 11 -9.08 -4.34 -8.63
C ASN A 11 -9.86 -3.70 -7.46
N GLY A 12 -9.17 -3.25 -6.41
CA GLY A 12 -9.76 -2.53 -5.29
C GLY A 12 -10.06 -1.08 -5.61
N ASP A 13 -10.51 -0.34 -4.60
CA ASP A 13 -10.82 1.08 -4.69
C ASP A 13 -10.38 1.81 -3.41
N ASP A 14 -9.63 2.90 -3.55
CA ASP A 14 -9.07 3.66 -2.42
C ASP A 14 -10.12 4.42 -1.59
N ALA A 15 -11.35 4.54 -2.12
CA ALA A 15 -12.49 5.07 -1.39
C ALA A 15 -13.16 4.02 -0.48
N GLN A 16 -12.78 2.75 -0.58
CA GLN A 16 -13.34 1.67 0.25
C GLN A 16 -12.73 1.65 1.64
N ALA A 17 -13.27 0.80 2.51
CA ALA A 17 -12.78 0.64 3.88
C ALA A 17 -11.47 -0.18 3.99
N GLY A 18 -11.02 -0.81 2.91
CA GLY A 18 -9.81 -1.63 2.91
C GLY A 18 -9.99 -2.99 3.58
N THR A 19 -11.19 -3.54 3.61
CA THR A 19 -11.47 -4.87 4.19
C THR A 19 -11.30 -5.97 3.15
N ALA A 20 -11.33 -7.24 3.56
CA ALA A 20 -11.24 -8.38 2.63
C ALA A 20 -12.33 -8.34 1.53
N ALA A 21 -13.53 -7.83 1.86
CA ALA A 21 -14.63 -7.67 0.90
C ALA A 21 -14.54 -6.39 0.06
N ALA A 22 -13.81 -5.38 0.53
CA ALA A 22 -13.68 -4.08 -0.10
C ALA A 22 -12.24 -3.56 0.01
N PRO A 23 -11.29 -4.17 -0.73
CA PRO A 23 -9.87 -3.85 -0.62
C PRO A 23 -9.53 -2.48 -1.23
N PHE A 24 -8.46 -1.87 -0.76
CA PHE A 24 -7.87 -0.66 -1.35
C PHE A 24 -7.24 -0.94 -2.71
N ALA A 25 -7.14 0.08 -3.57
CA ALA A 25 -6.45 -0.03 -4.85
C ALA A 25 -4.93 0.14 -4.72
N THR A 26 -4.49 0.95 -3.76
CA THR A 26 -3.08 1.33 -3.59
C THR A 26 -2.54 1.05 -2.19
N VAL A 27 -1.26 0.71 -2.13
CA VAL A 27 -0.54 0.49 -0.87
C VAL A 27 -0.45 1.78 -0.06
N GLN A 28 -0.30 2.94 -0.71
CA GLN A 28 -0.23 4.23 -0.03
C GLN A 28 -1.50 4.54 0.77
N ARG A 29 -2.68 4.16 0.25
CA ARG A 29 -3.94 4.32 0.99
C ARG A 29 -3.96 3.45 2.25
N ALA A 30 -3.52 2.20 2.13
CA ALA A 30 -3.39 1.28 3.26
C ALA A 30 -2.39 1.80 4.31
N GLU A 31 -1.23 2.32 3.89
CA GLU A 31 -0.23 2.93 4.79
C GLU A 31 -0.80 4.13 5.57
N THR A 32 -1.69 4.91 4.95
CA THR A 32 -2.34 6.05 5.62
C THR A 32 -3.41 5.60 6.63
N ALA A 33 -4.02 4.43 6.41
CA ALA A 33 -5.07 3.89 7.26
C ALA A 33 -4.52 3.02 8.41
N ALA A 34 -3.38 2.36 8.19
CA ALA A 34 -2.75 1.48 9.15
C ALA A 34 -2.14 2.24 10.34
N SER A 35 -2.37 1.70 11.53
CA SER A 35 -1.77 2.13 12.79
C SER A 35 -0.73 1.10 13.27
N PRO A 36 0.15 1.46 14.22
CA PRO A 36 1.13 0.52 14.75
C PRO A 36 0.47 -0.75 15.32
N GLY A 37 0.87 -1.91 14.80
CA GLY A 37 0.30 -3.21 15.18
C GLY A 37 -0.72 -3.76 14.18
N ASP A 38 -1.14 -2.98 13.18
CA ASP A 38 -2.03 -3.44 12.12
C ASP A 38 -1.28 -4.25 11.06
N THR A 39 -2.02 -5.09 10.32
CA THR A 39 -1.48 -5.92 9.25
C THR A 39 -2.08 -5.54 7.91
N VAL A 40 -1.25 -5.33 6.88
CA VAL A 40 -1.69 -5.02 5.52
C VAL A 40 -1.42 -6.22 4.61
N TRP A 41 -2.49 -6.85 4.15
CA TRP A 41 -2.51 -7.96 3.21
C TRP A 41 -2.55 -7.44 1.77
N ILE A 42 -1.48 -7.67 1.03
CA ILE A 42 -1.41 -7.32 -0.40
C ILE A 42 -1.74 -8.56 -1.21
N HIS A 43 -2.84 -8.50 -1.97
CA HIS A 43 -3.27 -9.59 -2.83
C HIS A 43 -2.34 -9.78 -4.03
N GLY A 44 -2.28 -11.00 -4.56
CA GLY A 44 -1.46 -11.29 -5.74
C GLY A 44 -1.96 -10.54 -6.97
N GLY A 45 -1.09 -9.73 -7.57
CA GLY A 45 -1.41 -8.98 -8.79
C GLY A 45 -0.32 -7.99 -9.18
N THR A 46 -0.41 -7.47 -10.39
CA THR A 46 0.52 -6.44 -10.87
C THR A 46 0.04 -5.06 -10.43
N TYR A 47 0.60 -4.56 -9.34
CA TYR A 47 0.41 -3.17 -8.94
C TYR A 47 1.29 -2.27 -9.80
N ARG A 48 0.67 -1.51 -10.71
CA ARG A 48 1.37 -0.46 -11.47
C ARG A 48 1.64 0.74 -10.57
N LEU A 49 2.65 0.61 -9.72
CA LEU A 49 3.24 1.72 -8.99
C LEU A 49 3.84 2.69 -10.01
N ARG A 50 3.44 3.96 -9.96
CA ARG A 50 4.12 4.99 -10.76
C ARG A 50 5.49 5.29 -10.12
N GLU A 51 6.48 5.72 -10.90
CA GLU A 51 7.82 6.09 -10.40
C GLU A 51 7.77 7.07 -9.22
N SER A 52 6.73 7.90 -9.11
CA SER A 52 6.52 8.81 -7.97
C SER A 52 6.20 8.10 -6.65
N GLN A 53 5.78 6.84 -6.68
CA GLN A 53 5.39 6.00 -5.53
C GLN A 53 6.45 4.96 -5.16
N ILE A 54 7.47 4.76 -6.01
CA ILE A 54 8.64 3.95 -5.66
C ILE A 54 9.56 4.86 -4.85
N ALA A 55 9.95 4.42 -3.65
CA ALA A 55 10.73 5.19 -2.68
C ALA A 55 11.76 6.11 -3.36
N ARG A 56 11.52 7.43 -3.30
CA ARG A 56 12.34 8.44 -3.97
C ARG A 56 13.67 8.57 -3.20
N ASN A 57 14.63 7.68 -3.47
CA ASN A 57 15.99 7.79 -2.91
C ASN A 57 17.01 8.21 -3.99
N PRO A 58 17.12 9.51 -4.33
CA PRO A 58 18.25 10.00 -5.11
C PRO A 58 19.47 10.17 -4.20
N ARG A 59 20.09 9.07 -3.78
CA ARG A 59 21.40 9.10 -3.09
C ARG A 59 22.52 8.40 -3.85
N GLY A 60 22.34 8.19 -5.16
CA GLY A 60 23.42 7.76 -6.05
C GLY A 60 24.35 8.90 -6.46
N ARG A 61 25.06 9.53 -5.52
CA ARG A 61 26.23 10.35 -5.85
C ARG A 61 27.42 9.41 -6.04
N ALA A 62 27.49 8.77 -7.21
CA ALA A 62 28.71 8.12 -7.66
C ALA A 62 29.58 9.21 -8.30
N TRP A 63 30.62 9.63 -7.59
CA TRP A 63 31.72 10.35 -8.21
C TRP A 63 32.59 9.32 -8.94
N VAL A 64 32.82 9.54 -10.24
CA VAL A 64 33.94 8.95 -10.98
C VAL A 64 34.88 10.07 -11.38
#